data_AF-A0A8J3BF60-F1
#
_entry.id   AF-A0A8J3BF60-F1
#
_cell.length_a   1.000
_cell.length_b   1.000
_cell.length_c   1.000
_cell.angle_alpha   90.00
_cell.angle_beta   90.00
_cell.angle_gamma   90.00
#
_symmetry.space_group_name_H-M   'P 1'
#
loop_
_entity.id
_entity.type
_entity.pdbx_description
1 polymer ?
#
loop_
_entity_poly.entity_id
_entity_poly.type
_entity_poly.pdbx_seq_one_letter_code
_entity_poly.pdbx_strand_id
1 'polypeptide(L)'
;MQRRFIEYVVISLKGIAMGAADAVPGVSGGTIAFISGIYEELINTISNVNVGLFKTLFNKGFKAFWNELNGNFILALLSGIIVSYVSFMRLAKYLLENHPVLIWSFFFGLIIASIYFVGKQITKWNVITCLGLFLGAVIAYYISTLSSMANNDNDLFLFFAGALAICAMILPGISGSFILVILGAYKTLSDALHDFDLKKIAVFACGAIIGLLSFSHLLKWLFKHYHNLTLAILTGFIFGSLNKVWPWKETLTWHINSKGIEEPLLEKSISPFSYAGDNHLVFATVLMIIGFFTIFILERLGSKKD
;
A
#
# COMPACT_ATOMS: atom_id res chain seq x y z
N MET A 1 22.69 5.36 15.67
CA MET A 1 22.47 6.72 16.19
C MET A 1 21.06 6.77 16.77
N GLN A 2 20.91 7.19 18.03
CA GLN A 2 19.59 7.34 18.63
C GLN A 2 18.87 8.52 17.98
N ARG A 3 17.68 8.26 17.43
CA ARG A 3 16.83 9.29 16.85
C ARG A 3 16.36 10.27 17.91
N ARG A 4 16.20 11.54 17.53
CA ARG A 4 15.54 12.53 18.41
C ARG A 4 14.05 12.21 18.52
N PHE A 5 13.41 12.58 19.63
CA PHE A 5 11.97 12.35 19.84
C PHE A 5 11.09 12.86 18.69
N ILE A 6 11.46 14.01 18.12
CA ILE A 6 10.77 14.64 16.98
C ILE A 6 10.74 13.72 15.75
N GLU A 7 11.82 12.96 15.50
CA GLU A 7 11.86 12.03 14.37
C GLU A 7 10.84 10.88 14.54
N TYR A 8 10.62 10.41 15.77
CA TYR A 8 9.59 9.42 16.05
C TYR A 8 8.19 9.99 15.88
N VAL A 9 7.94 11.24 16.27
CA VAL A 9 6.68 11.93 15.97
C VAL A 9 6.45 12.02 14.46
N VAL A 10 7.49 12.36 13.68
CA VAL A 10 7.41 12.38 12.21
C VAL A 10 7.11 10.99 11.64
N ILE A 11 7.72 9.92 12.19
CA ILE A 11 7.41 8.54 11.79
C ILE A 11 5.95 8.18 12.11
N SER A 12 5.44 8.57 13.27
CA SER A 12 4.03 8.37 13.62
C SER A 12 3.08 9.13 12.67
N LEU A 13 3.41 10.37 12.28
CA LEU A 13 2.64 11.12 11.27
C LEU A 13 2.66 10.42 9.91
N LYS A 14 3.80 9.83 9.51
CA LYS A 14 3.89 8.99 8.30
C LYS A 14 3.03 7.74 8.43
N GLY A 15 3.01 7.11 9.61
CA GLY A 15 2.12 5.99 9.92
C GLY A 15 0.63 6.37 9.81
N ILE A 16 0.27 7.57 10.26
CA ILE A 16 -1.10 8.08 10.08
C ILE A 16 -1.43 8.19 8.59
N ALA A 17 -0.55 8.80 7.79
CA ALA A 17 -0.76 8.92 6.36
C ALA A 17 -0.83 7.56 5.65
N MET A 18 -0.03 6.57 6.09
CA MET A 18 -0.10 5.20 5.58
C MET A 18 -1.45 4.55 5.89
N GLY A 19 -1.92 4.62 7.15
CA GLY A 19 -3.21 4.05 7.53
C GLY A 19 -4.39 4.74 6.83
N ALA A 20 -4.28 6.04 6.54
CA ALA A 20 -5.29 6.79 5.81
C ALA A 20 -5.34 6.37 4.33
N ALA A 21 -4.18 6.08 3.73
CA ALA A 21 -4.09 5.53 2.38
C ALA A 21 -4.67 4.12 2.30
N ASP A 22 -4.37 3.23 3.26
CA ASP A 22 -4.91 1.86 3.28
C ASP A 22 -6.43 1.81 3.52
N ALA A 23 -7.02 2.88 4.05
CA ALA A 23 -8.47 3.02 4.17
C ALA A 23 -9.17 3.26 2.82
N VAL A 24 -8.41 3.59 1.76
CA VAL A 24 -8.95 3.87 0.43
C VAL A 24 -8.55 2.77 -0.55
N PRO A 25 -9.52 2.09 -1.19
CA PRO A 25 -9.23 1.07 -2.19
C PRO A 25 -8.27 1.57 -3.26
N GLY A 26 -7.36 0.73 -3.76
CA GLY A 26 -6.44 1.11 -4.83
C GLY A 26 -5.30 2.06 -4.45
N VAL A 27 -5.28 2.61 -3.23
CA VAL A 27 -4.13 3.34 -2.67
C VAL A 27 -3.46 2.44 -1.63
N SER A 28 -2.14 2.24 -1.75
CA SER A 28 -1.38 1.41 -0.82
C SER A 28 -0.55 2.28 0.13
N GLY A 29 -0.60 1.98 1.43
CA GLY A 29 0.27 2.55 2.45
C GLY A 29 1.76 2.33 2.14
N GLY A 30 2.12 1.28 1.39
CA GLY A 30 3.46 1.10 0.84
C GLY A 30 3.91 2.26 -0.05
N THR A 31 2.99 2.87 -0.81
CA THR A 31 3.25 4.09 -1.61
C THR A 31 3.58 5.28 -0.72
N ILE A 32 2.82 5.46 0.38
CA ILE A 32 3.07 6.52 1.36
C ILE A 32 4.38 6.30 2.11
N ALA A 33 4.70 5.06 2.47
CA ALA A 33 5.99 4.71 3.08
C ALA A 33 7.15 5.07 2.13
N PHE A 34 6.96 4.86 0.82
CA PHE A 34 7.95 5.15 -0.19
C PHE A 34 8.23 6.64 -0.33
N ILE A 35 7.19 7.42 -0.60
CA ILE A 35 7.33 8.88 -0.81
C ILE A 35 7.80 9.61 0.44
N SER A 36 7.44 9.11 1.62
CA SER A 36 7.90 9.69 2.88
C SER A 36 9.31 9.23 3.28
N GLY A 37 9.95 8.37 2.46
CA GLY A 37 11.34 7.97 2.62
C GLY A 37 11.60 6.97 3.75
N ILE A 38 10.56 6.30 4.26
CA ILE A 38 10.70 5.26 5.31
C ILE A 38 10.60 3.83 4.76
N TYR A 39 10.34 3.67 3.47
CA TYR A 39 10.11 2.37 2.85
C TYR A 39 11.30 1.42 2.97
N GLU A 40 12.50 1.84 2.55
CA GLU A 40 13.69 0.99 2.67
C GLU A 40 13.98 0.61 4.12
N GLU A 41 13.76 1.53 5.06
CA GLU A 41 13.90 1.23 6.49
C GLU A 41 12.86 0.22 6.97
N LEU A 42 11.60 0.34 6.52
CA LEU A 42 10.54 -0.63 6.81
C LEU A 42 10.89 -2.01 6.27
N ILE A 43 11.33 -2.12 5.00
CA ILE A 43 11.75 -3.39 4.40
C ILE A 43 12.95 -3.99 5.15
N ASN A 44 13.95 -3.17 5.47
CA ASN A 44 15.11 -3.62 6.24
C ASN A 44 14.72 -4.12 7.63
N THR A 45 13.82 -3.40 8.31
CA THR A 45 13.29 -3.76 9.63
C THR A 45 12.56 -5.10 9.59
N ILE A 46 11.65 -5.29 8.63
CA ILE A 46 10.89 -6.53 8.46
C ILE A 46 11.83 -7.69 8.09
N SER A 47 12.75 -7.48 7.16
CA SER A 47 13.72 -8.52 6.75
C SER A 47 14.67 -8.96 7.87
N ASN A 48 14.86 -8.13 8.90
CA ASN A 48 15.71 -8.49 10.04
C ASN A 48 14.99 -9.42 11.04
N VAL A 49 13.68 -9.65 10.87
CA VAL A 49 12.93 -10.64 11.66
C VAL A 49 13.31 -12.04 11.18
N ASN A 50 14.26 -12.65 11.88
CA ASN A 50 14.77 -14.00 11.60
C ASN A 50 15.04 -14.77 12.90
N VAL A 51 15.43 -16.04 12.78
CA VAL A 51 15.73 -16.91 13.93
C VAL A 51 16.84 -16.32 14.82
N GLY A 52 17.81 -15.60 14.24
CA GLY A 52 18.88 -14.91 14.97
C GLY A 52 18.36 -13.83 15.90
N LEU A 53 17.38 -13.04 15.46
CA LEU A 53 16.74 -12.01 16.28
C LEU A 53 16.10 -12.63 17.53
N PHE A 54 15.38 -13.75 17.39
CA PHE A 54 14.80 -14.44 18.55
C PHE A 54 15.87 -15.02 19.48
N LYS A 55 17.01 -15.50 18.95
CA LYS A 55 18.15 -15.89 19.81
C LYS A 55 18.68 -14.71 20.62
N THR A 56 18.71 -13.50 20.07
CA THR A 56 19.10 -12.29 20.81
C THR A 56 18.16 -12.02 21.98
N LEU A 57 16.85 -12.25 21.84
CA LEU A 57 15.89 -12.09 22.93
C LEU A 57 16.22 -12.99 24.11
N PHE A 58 16.49 -14.28 23.85
CA PHE A 58 16.78 -15.26 24.89
C PHE A 58 18.18 -15.12 25.48
N ASN A 59 19.19 -14.75 24.68
CA ASN A 59 20.60 -14.72 25.12
C ASN A 59 21.05 -13.37 25.68
N LYS A 60 20.54 -12.25 25.13
CA LYS A 60 20.99 -10.89 25.44
C LYS A 60 19.90 -10.01 26.05
N GLY A 61 18.69 -10.56 26.22
CA GLY A 61 17.54 -9.89 26.84
C GLY A 61 16.78 -8.95 25.92
N PHE A 62 15.65 -8.46 26.43
CA PHE A 62 14.66 -7.67 25.68
C PHE A 62 15.24 -6.36 25.09
N LYS A 63 16.12 -5.67 25.81
CA LYS A 63 16.70 -4.41 25.34
C LYS A 63 17.56 -4.59 24.08
N ALA A 64 18.34 -5.66 24.02
CA ALA A 64 19.15 -5.97 22.84
C ALA A 64 18.27 -6.37 21.65
N PHE A 65 17.27 -7.21 21.90
CA PHE A 65 16.25 -7.60 20.90
C PHE A 65 15.53 -6.38 20.34
N TRP A 66 15.06 -5.47 21.19
CA TRP A 66 14.33 -4.28 20.78
C TRP A 66 15.16 -3.37 19.87
N ASN A 67 16.45 -3.22 20.19
CA ASN A 67 17.37 -2.44 19.37
C ASN A 67 17.67 -3.13 18.03
N GLU A 68 17.91 -4.44 18.03
CA GLU A 68 18.18 -5.22 16.80
C GLU A 68 16.97 -5.28 15.87
N LEU A 69 15.76 -5.34 16.42
CA LEU A 69 14.49 -5.28 15.70
C LEU A 69 14.18 -3.90 15.11
N ASN A 70 14.85 -2.82 15.53
CA ASN A 70 14.40 -1.45 15.29
C ASN A 70 13.00 -1.17 15.90
N GLY A 71 12.77 -1.65 17.13
CA GLY A 71 11.46 -1.64 17.79
C GLY A 71 10.87 -0.24 17.98
N ASN A 72 11.68 0.79 18.21
CA ASN A 72 11.19 2.16 18.32
C ASN A 72 10.59 2.68 16.99
N PHE A 73 11.17 2.31 15.85
CA PHE A 73 10.62 2.66 14.54
C PHE A 73 9.27 1.96 14.32
N ILE A 74 9.20 0.65 14.61
CA ILE A 74 7.96 -0.13 14.49
C ILE A 74 6.87 0.46 15.39
N LEU A 75 7.19 0.74 16.66
CA LEU A 75 6.23 1.29 17.61
C LEU A 75 5.71 2.67 17.18
N ALA A 76 6.60 3.56 16.73
CA ALA A 76 6.20 4.87 16.22
C ALA A 76 5.32 4.74 14.97
N LEU A 77 5.66 3.85 14.04
CA LEU A 77 4.91 3.65 12.81
C LEU A 77 3.53 3.03 13.08
N LEU A 78 3.48 1.94 13.84
CA LEU A 78 2.24 1.23 14.16
C LEU A 78 1.29 2.09 14.99
N SER A 79 1.80 2.88 15.94
CA SER A 79 0.94 3.81 16.68
C SER A 79 0.27 4.82 15.74
N GLY A 80 0.97 5.33 14.74
CA GLY A 80 0.39 6.17 13.70
C GLY A 80 -0.69 5.47 12.88
N ILE A 81 -0.40 4.25 12.40
CA ILE A 81 -1.35 3.45 11.61
C ILE A 81 -2.63 3.17 12.43
N ILE A 82 -2.49 2.77 13.69
CA ILE A 82 -3.62 2.50 14.59
C ILE A 82 -4.45 3.76 14.83
N VAL A 83 -3.80 4.89 15.12
CA VAL A 83 -4.49 6.18 15.30
C VAL A 83 -5.28 6.55 14.03
N SER A 84 -4.70 6.37 12.85
CA SER A 84 -5.41 6.61 11.58
C SER A 84 -6.57 5.65 11.37
N TYR A 85 -6.39 4.35 11.65
CA TYR A 85 -7.48 3.38 11.49
C TYR A 85 -8.68 3.75 12.36
N VAL A 86 -8.46 4.16 13.61
CA VAL A 86 -9.53 4.55 14.54
C VAL A 86 -10.18 5.89 14.14
N SER A 87 -9.40 6.88 13.72
CA SER A 87 -9.88 8.24 13.47
C SER A 87 -10.37 8.47 12.03
N PHE A 88 -9.68 7.92 11.03
CA PHE A 88 -9.86 8.24 9.62
C PHE A 88 -10.75 7.26 8.86
N MET A 89 -10.86 5.99 9.29
CA MET A 89 -11.59 4.97 8.53
C MET A 89 -13.07 5.34 8.29
N ARG A 90 -13.74 5.94 9.28
CA ARG A 90 -15.15 6.39 9.12
C ARG A 90 -15.27 7.55 8.12
N LEU A 91 -14.34 8.49 8.18
CA LEU A 91 -14.31 9.63 7.27
C LEU A 91 -14.00 9.19 5.83
N ALA A 92 -13.00 8.34 5.64
CA ALA A 92 -12.64 7.79 4.34
C ALA A 92 -13.84 7.06 3.71
N LYS A 93 -14.53 6.22 4.49
CA LYS A 93 -15.75 5.54 4.05
C LYS A 93 -16.84 6.53 3.63
N TYR A 94 -17.14 7.53 4.47
CA TYR A 94 -18.13 8.55 4.15
C TYR A 94 -17.80 9.31 2.84
N LEU A 95 -16.53 9.70 2.66
CA LEU A 95 -16.09 10.43 1.48
C LEU A 95 -16.10 9.56 0.21
N LEU A 96 -15.78 8.26 0.31
CA LEU A 96 -15.88 7.33 -0.81
C LEU A 96 -17.32 7.12 -1.26
N GLU A 97 -18.25 7.03 -0.31
CA GLU A 97 -19.68 6.81 -0.61
C GLU A 97 -20.37 8.08 -1.12
N ASN A 98 -20.05 9.25 -0.56
CA ASN A 98 -20.79 10.49 -0.84
C ASN A 98 -20.06 11.46 -1.78
N HIS A 99 -18.73 11.40 -1.84
CA HIS A 99 -17.89 12.32 -2.61
C HIS A 99 -16.74 11.60 -3.36
N PRO A 100 -17.03 10.51 -4.13
CA PRO A 100 -16.01 9.67 -4.74
C PRO A 100 -15.06 10.46 -5.65
N VAL A 101 -15.59 11.32 -6.52
CA VAL A 101 -14.77 12.12 -7.45
C VAL A 101 -13.76 12.99 -6.69
N LEU A 102 -14.14 13.59 -5.57
CA LEU A 102 -13.27 14.49 -4.79
C LEU A 102 -12.15 13.72 -4.09
N ILE A 103 -12.48 12.63 -3.40
CA ILE A 103 -11.48 11.84 -2.68
C ILE A 103 -10.50 11.17 -3.65
N TRP A 104 -10.99 10.58 -4.75
CA TRP A 104 -10.13 10.00 -5.78
C TRP A 104 -9.22 11.04 -6.42
N SER A 105 -9.72 12.26 -6.65
CA SER A 105 -8.90 13.36 -7.17
C SER A 105 -7.74 13.72 -6.24
N PHE A 106 -7.99 13.79 -4.93
CA PHE A 106 -6.93 14.02 -3.96
C PHE A 106 -5.86 12.91 -4.00
N PHE A 107 -6.26 11.64 -4.00
CA PHE A 107 -5.32 10.51 -4.08
C PHE A 107 -4.61 10.39 -5.43
N PHE A 108 -5.27 10.76 -6.53
CA PHE A 108 -4.66 10.84 -7.85
C PHE A 108 -3.50 11.83 -7.85
N GLY A 109 -3.69 13.01 -7.25
CA GLY A 109 -2.63 13.99 -7.02
C GLY A 109 -1.47 13.45 -6.19
N LEU A 110 -1.76 12.76 -5.08
CA LEU A 110 -0.74 12.11 -4.23
C LEU A 110 0.10 11.08 -5.01
N ILE A 111 -0.55 10.27 -5.86
CA ILE A 111 0.12 9.23 -6.66
C ILE A 111 0.96 9.84 -7.78
N ILE A 112 0.49 10.91 -8.44
CA ILE A 112 1.32 11.66 -9.40
C ILE A 112 2.57 12.21 -8.75
N ALA A 113 2.44 12.82 -7.55
CA ALA A 113 3.62 13.27 -6.80
C ALA A 113 4.55 12.11 -6.48
N SER A 114 4.01 10.94 -6.10
CA SER A 114 4.80 9.73 -5.88
C SER A 114 5.62 9.35 -7.11
N ILE A 115 5.02 9.33 -8.29
CA ILE A 115 5.72 8.97 -9.54
C ILE A 115 6.89 9.93 -9.78
N TYR A 116 6.67 11.23 -9.58
CA TYR A 116 7.72 12.25 -9.71
C TYR A 116 8.86 12.03 -8.71
N PHE A 117 8.56 11.92 -7.42
CA PHE A 117 9.59 11.82 -6.38
C PHE A 117 10.37 10.52 -6.41
N VAL A 118 9.69 9.39 -6.66
CA VAL A 118 10.34 8.09 -6.78
C VAL A 118 11.15 8.01 -8.06
N GLY A 119 10.60 8.47 -9.18
CA GLY A 119 11.31 8.53 -10.46
C GLY A 119 12.57 9.39 -10.37
N LYS A 120 12.56 10.48 -9.59
CA LYS A 120 13.71 11.35 -9.36
C LYS A 120 14.85 10.68 -8.56
N GLN A 121 14.57 9.63 -7.78
CA GLN A 121 15.60 8.87 -7.07
C GLN A 121 16.41 7.95 -8.00
N ILE A 122 15.95 7.72 -9.24
CA ILE A 122 16.66 6.93 -10.23
C ILE A 122 17.87 7.73 -10.74
N THR A 123 19.06 7.28 -10.35
CA THR A 123 20.34 7.97 -10.64
C THR A 123 20.88 7.68 -12.04
N LYS A 124 20.52 6.54 -12.63
CA LYS A 124 21.01 6.10 -13.95
C LYS A 124 19.84 5.64 -14.82
N TRP A 125 19.63 6.34 -15.93
CA TRP A 125 18.65 5.98 -16.94
C TRP A 125 19.33 5.27 -18.11
N ASN A 126 19.21 3.94 -18.15
CA ASN A 126 19.63 3.11 -19.26
C ASN A 126 18.43 2.33 -19.84
N VAL A 127 18.65 1.60 -20.93
CA VAL A 127 17.58 0.83 -21.60
C VAL A 127 16.92 -0.15 -20.62
N ILE A 128 17.69 -0.79 -19.73
CA ILE A 128 17.18 -1.75 -18.75
C ILE A 128 16.23 -1.07 -17.75
N THR A 129 16.57 0.12 -17.24
CA THR A 129 15.69 0.86 -16.31
C THR A 129 14.43 1.36 -17.02
N CYS A 130 14.54 1.82 -18.26
CA CYS A 130 13.36 2.24 -19.04
C CYS A 130 12.42 1.05 -19.30
N LEU A 131 12.98 -0.11 -19.67
CA LEU A 131 12.22 -1.36 -19.83
C LEU A 131 11.59 -1.80 -18.50
N GLY A 132 12.31 -1.70 -17.38
CA GLY A 132 11.79 -2.02 -16.06
C GLY A 132 10.59 -1.16 -15.68
N LEU A 133 10.65 0.15 -15.92
CA LEU A 133 9.52 1.06 -15.71
C LEU A 133 8.33 0.69 -16.57
N PHE A 134 8.55 0.48 -17.87
CA PHE A 134 7.51 0.10 -18.81
C PHE A 134 6.84 -1.22 -18.41
N LEU A 135 7.63 -2.26 -18.11
CA LEU A 135 7.13 -3.56 -17.67
C LEU A 135 6.35 -3.45 -16.36
N GLY A 136 6.86 -2.70 -15.38
CA GLY A 136 6.16 -2.45 -14.12
C GLY A 136 4.79 -1.80 -14.34
N ALA A 137 4.73 -0.80 -15.22
CA ALA A 137 3.48 -0.12 -15.57
C ALA A 137 2.48 -1.04 -16.26
N VAL A 138 2.93 -1.83 -17.25
CA VAL A 138 2.08 -2.78 -17.96
C VAL A 138 1.55 -3.86 -17.02
N ILE A 139 2.40 -4.41 -16.15
CA ILE A 139 2.00 -5.44 -15.17
C ILE A 139 0.97 -4.88 -14.19
N ALA A 140 1.23 -3.71 -13.59
CA ALA A 140 0.30 -3.10 -12.64
C ALA A 140 -1.03 -2.74 -13.28
N TYR A 141 -1.01 -2.17 -14.49
CA TYR A 141 -2.22 -1.87 -15.24
C TYR A 141 -3.01 -3.15 -15.53
N TYR A 142 -2.35 -4.21 -16.03
CA TYR A 142 -3.00 -5.48 -16.31
C TYR A 142 -3.64 -6.08 -15.05
N ILE A 143 -2.91 -6.14 -13.94
CA ILE A 143 -3.43 -6.59 -12.64
C ILE A 143 -4.66 -5.76 -12.24
N SER A 144 -4.66 -4.45 -12.46
CA SER A 144 -5.80 -3.58 -12.13
C SER A 144 -7.07 -3.84 -12.93
N THR A 145 -6.95 -4.53 -14.07
CA THR A 145 -8.07 -4.87 -14.97
C THR A 145 -8.55 -6.31 -14.83
N LEU A 146 -7.89 -7.13 -14.00
CA LEU A 146 -8.31 -8.51 -13.79
C LEU A 146 -9.66 -8.58 -13.06
N SER A 147 -10.53 -9.43 -13.58
CA SER A 147 -11.79 -9.78 -12.91
C SER A 147 -11.55 -10.69 -11.71
N SER A 148 -12.45 -10.61 -10.72
CA SER A 148 -12.46 -11.53 -9.59
C SER A 148 -12.63 -12.98 -10.05
N MET A 149 -11.78 -13.87 -9.55
CA MET A 149 -12.00 -15.31 -9.64
C MET A 149 -13.16 -15.73 -8.74
N ALA A 150 -13.71 -16.92 -9.01
CA ALA A 150 -14.72 -17.53 -8.15
C ALA A 150 -14.14 -17.80 -6.75
N ASN A 151 -15.00 -17.73 -5.73
CA ASN A 151 -14.58 -17.97 -4.36
C ASN A 151 -13.99 -19.37 -4.21
N ASN A 152 -12.88 -19.46 -3.48
CA ASN A 152 -12.18 -20.71 -3.24
C ASN A 152 -11.89 -20.87 -1.74
N ASP A 153 -12.54 -21.87 -1.14
CA ASP A 153 -12.48 -22.13 0.29
C ASP A 153 -11.37 -23.10 0.71
N ASN A 154 -10.45 -23.46 -0.20
CA ASN A 154 -9.36 -24.37 0.12
C ASN A 154 -8.30 -23.71 1.03
N ASP A 155 -7.95 -24.36 2.14
CA ASP A 155 -6.96 -23.85 3.10
C ASP A 155 -5.59 -23.55 2.47
N LEU A 156 -5.10 -24.42 1.58
CA LEU A 156 -3.83 -24.20 0.88
C LEU A 156 -3.92 -23.01 -0.08
N PHE A 157 -5.08 -22.83 -0.71
CA PHE A 157 -5.32 -21.64 -1.51
C PHE A 157 -5.32 -20.37 -0.65
N LEU A 158 -6.00 -20.37 0.50
CA LEU A 158 -6.04 -19.24 1.43
C LEU A 158 -4.64 -18.89 1.97
N PHE A 159 -3.79 -19.89 2.20
CA PHE A 159 -2.39 -19.69 2.56
C PHE A 159 -1.62 -18.90 1.49
N PHE A 160 -1.67 -19.33 0.22
CA PHE A 160 -0.98 -18.63 -0.88
C PHE A 160 -1.61 -17.27 -1.19
N ALA A 161 -2.93 -17.14 -1.05
CA ALA A 161 -3.62 -15.88 -1.20
C ALA A 161 -3.17 -14.87 -0.13
N GLY A 162 -3.04 -15.29 1.13
CA GLY A 162 -2.47 -14.45 2.19
C GLY A 162 -1.02 -14.05 1.93
N ALA A 163 -0.20 -14.99 1.45
CA ALA A 163 1.19 -14.73 1.08
C ALA A 163 1.30 -13.70 -0.06
N LEU A 164 0.49 -13.82 -1.12
CA LEU A 164 0.50 -12.87 -2.25
C LEU A 164 -0.07 -11.50 -1.85
N ALA A 165 -1.16 -11.48 -1.08
CA ALA A 165 -1.82 -10.26 -0.67
C ALA A 165 -0.94 -9.36 0.19
N ILE A 166 -0.19 -9.93 1.14
CA ILE A 166 0.71 -9.13 1.98
C ILE A 166 1.94 -8.65 1.20
N CYS A 167 2.46 -9.45 0.26
CA CYS A 167 3.54 -9.03 -0.65
C CYS A 167 3.08 -7.83 -1.47
N ALA A 168 1.85 -7.89 -2.00
CA ALA A 168 1.23 -6.81 -2.73
C ALA A 168 0.99 -5.57 -1.86
N MET A 169 0.56 -5.74 -0.60
CA MET A 169 0.35 -4.63 0.33
C MET A 169 1.64 -3.83 0.61
N ILE A 170 2.79 -4.50 0.56
CA ILE A 170 4.10 -3.85 0.68
C ILE A 170 4.55 -3.22 -0.64
N LEU A 171 4.15 -3.75 -1.78
CA LEU A 171 4.51 -3.17 -3.05
C LEU A 171 3.79 -1.82 -3.24
N PRO A 172 4.49 -0.70 -3.48
CA PRO A 172 3.82 0.56 -3.77
C PRO A 172 2.99 0.44 -5.05
N GLY A 173 1.82 1.07 -5.04
CA GLY A 173 0.88 1.06 -6.17
C GLY A 173 -0.07 -0.14 -6.25
N ILE A 174 0.07 -1.19 -5.43
CA ILE A 174 -0.88 -2.33 -5.41
C ILE A 174 -1.49 -2.50 -4.03
N SER A 175 -2.82 -2.65 -3.97
CA SER A 175 -3.56 -2.89 -2.73
C SER A 175 -3.67 -4.39 -2.44
N GLY A 176 -3.31 -4.82 -1.22
CA GLY A 176 -3.39 -6.23 -0.80
C GLY A 176 -4.83 -6.76 -0.74
N SER A 177 -5.79 -5.94 -0.30
CA SER A 177 -7.21 -6.31 -0.30
C SER A 177 -7.75 -6.50 -1.72
N PHE A 178 -7.31 -5.66 -2.67
CA PHE A 178 -7.65 -5.83 -4.08
C PHE A 178 -7.13 -7.14 -4.67
N ILE A 179 -5.90 -7.55 -4.31
CA ILE A 179 -5.37 -8.87 -4.69
C ILE A 179 -6.21 -10.01 -4.10
N LEU A 180 -6.68 -9.89 -2.86
CA LEU A 180 -7.57 -10.92 -2.27
C LEU A 180 -8.91 -11.02 -3.01
N VAL A 181 -9.46 -9.89 -3.46
CA VAL A 181 -10.69 -9.87 -4.28
C VAL A 181 -10.43 -10.55 -5.61
N ILE A 182 -9.38 -10.18 -6.34
CA ILE A 182 -9.03 -10.83 -7.63
C ILE A 182 -8.85 -12.34 -7.43
N LEU A 183 -8.20 -12.74 -6.35
CA LEU A 183 -7.98 -14.15 -6.04
C LEU A 183 -9.27 -14.89 -5.63
N GLY A 184 -10.37 -14.21 -5.31
CA GLY A 184 -11.57 -14.85 -4.75
C GLY A 184 -11.38 -15.34 -3.31
N ALA A 185 -10.36 -14.85 -2.60
CA ALA A 185 -10.08 -15.20 -1.21
C ALA A 185 -10.67 -14.21 -0.20
N TYR A 186 -11.10 -13.02 -0.68
CA TYR A 186 -11.60 -11.95 0.19
C TYR A 186 -12.83 -12.36 1.00
N LYS A 187 -13.82 -13.01 0.35
CA LYS A 187 -15.03 -13.46 1.02
C LYS A 187 -14.72 -14.54 2.07
N THR A 188 -13.95 -15.55 1.69
CA THR A 188 -13.52 -16.63 2.60
C THR A 188 -12.81 -16.08 3.84
N LEU A 189 -11.92 -15.08 3.68
CA LEU A 189 -11.26 -14.41 4.80
C LEU A 189 -12.23 -13.57 5.64
N SER A 190 -13.11 -12.81 4.99
CA SER A 190 -14.10 -11.96 5.67
C SER A 190 -15.06 -12.79 6.52
N ASP A 191 -15.56 -13.89 5.97
CA ASP A 191 -16.47 -14.81 6.64
C ASP A 191 -15.73 -15.50 7.80
N ALA A 192 -14.48 -15.93 7.60
CA ALA A 192 -13.65 -16.47 8.68
C ALA A 192 -13.43 -15.48 9.84
N LEU A 193 -13.24 -14.19 9.55
CA LEU A 193 -13.12 -13.15 10.59
C LEU A 193 -14.45 -12.89 11.31
N HIS A 194 -15.57 -12.96 10.59
CA HIS A 194 -16.90 -12.77 11.16
C HIS A 194 -17.29 -13.93 12.09
N ASP A 195 -17.04 -15.16 11.62
CA ASP A 195 -17.40 -16.41 12.33
C ASP A 195 -16.33 -16.84 13.35
N PHE A 196 -15.25 -16.06 13.48
CA PHE A 196 -14.08 -16.40 14.29
C PHE A 196 -13.51 -17.81 13.98
N ASP A 197 -13.46 -18.18 12.69
CA ASP A 197 -12.81 -19.41 12.23
C ASP A 197 -11.29 -19.30 12.40
N LEU A 198 -10.83 -19.63 13.61
CA LEU A 198 -9.43 -19.56 14.01
C LEU A 198 -8.52 -20.39 13.10
N LYS A 199 -9.03 -21.47 12.50
CA LYS A 199 -8.24 -22.31 11.59
C LYS A 199 -7.92 -21.52 10.32
N LYS A 200 -8.93 -20.98 9.64
CA LYS A 200 -8.72 -20.18 8.42
C LYS A 200 -7.92 -18.92 8.68
N ILE A 201 -8.19 -18.22 9.78
CA ILE A 201 -7.41 -17.05 10.19
C ILE A 201 -5.95 -17.42 10.41
N ALA A 202 -5.65 -18.52 11.11
CA ALA A 202 -4.28 -18.97 11.34
C ALA A 202 -3.58 -19.37 10.04
N VAL A 203 -4.26 -20.09 9.13
CA VAL A 203 -3.72 -20.48 7.83
C VAL A 203 -3.36 -19.24 7.00
N PHE A 204 -4.28 -18.27 6.92
CA PHE A 204 -4.04 -16.99 6.25
C PHE A 204 -2.86 -16.24 6.88
N ALA A 205 -2.83 -16.12 8.21
CA ALA A 205 -1.79 -15.40 8.94
C ALA A 205 -0.40 -16.05 8.75
N CYS A 206 -0.32 -17.38 8.75
CA CYS A 206 0.92 -18.10 8.44
C CYS A 206 1.41 -17.81 7.02
N GLY A 207 0.50 -17.86 6.04
CA GLY A 207 0.81 -17.50 4.66
C GLY A 207 1.32 -16.07 4.54
N ALA A 208 0.63 -15.13 5.19
CA ALA A 208 1.05 -13.73 5.23
C ALA A 208 2.42 -13.55 5.88
N ILE A 209 2.70 -14.14 7.04
CA ILE A 209 4.01 -14.02 7.70
C ILE A 209 5.14 -14.57 6.81
N ILE A 210 4.95 -15.76 6.24
CA ILE A 210 5.96 -16.39 5.38
C ILE A 210 6.18 -15.58 4.10
N GLY A 211 5.10 -15.13 3.46
CA GLY A 211 5.15 -14.29 2.26
C GLY A 211 5.87 -12.98 2.52
N LEU A 212 5.47 -12.28 3.58
CA LEU A 212 6.05 -11.02 4.04
C LEU A 212 7.56 -11.12 4.30
N LEU A 213 7.99 -12.13 5.05
CA LEU A 213 9.40 -12.32 5.35
C LEU A 213 10.19 -12.68 4.08
N SER A 214 9.71 -13.62 3.28
CA SER A 214 10.40 -14.03 2.05
C SER A 214 10.54 -12.86 1.07
N PHE A 215 9.47 -12.10 0.88
CA PHE A 215 9.45 -10.98 -0.05
C PHE A 215 10.23 -9.76 0.44
N SER A 216 10.22 -9.46 1.74
CA SER A 216 11.06 -8.39 2.29
C SER A 216 12.55 -8.69 2.14
N HIS A 217 12.97 -9.95 2.26
CA HIS A 217 14.35 -10.36 1.97
C HIS A 217 14.70 -10.18 0.48
N LEU A 218 13.78 -10.56 -0.42
CA LEU A 218 13.94 -10.35 -1.86
C LEU A 218 14.07 -8.86 -2.19
N LEU A 219 13.17 -8.01 -1.68
CA LEU A 219 13.20 -6.57 -1.91
C LEU A 219 14.47 -5.93 -1.36
N LYS A 220 14.91 -6.31 -0.16
CA LYS A 220 16.18 -5.84 0.40
C LYS A 220 17.37 -6.19 -0.49
N TRP A 221 17.40 -7.42 -1.00
CA TRP A 221 18.44 -7.85 -1.94
C TRP A 221 18.38 -7.05 -3.25
N LEU A 222 17.18 -6.81 -3.79
CA LEU A 222 16.97 -6.00 -4.98
C LEU A 222 17.43 -4.55 -4.79
N PHE A 223 17.09 -3.89 -3.68
CA PHE A 223 17.59 -2.54 -3.40
C PHE A 223 19.12 -2.49 -3.26
N LYS A 224 19.73 -3.54 -2.69
CA LYS A 224 21.19 -3.61 -2.52
C LYS A 224 21.94 -3.79 -3.84
N HIS A 225 21.43 -4.61 -4.75
CA HIS A 225 22.15 -5.02 -5.96
C HIS A 225 21.64 -4.36 -7.25
N TYR A 226 20.36 -3.98 -7.30
CA TYR A 226 19.66 -3.51 -8.50
C TYR A 226 18.89 -2.20 -8.25
N HIS A 227 19.39 -1.34 -7.34
CA HIS A 227 18.72 -0.13 -6.86
C HIS A 227 17.93 0.65 -7.94
N ASN A 228 18.59 1.11 -9.01
CA ASN A 228 17.91 1.89 -10.07
C ASN A 228 16.84 1.10 -10.81
N LEU A 229 17.03 -0.20 -11.05
CA LEU A 229 16.04 -1.06 -11.70
C LEU A 229 14.84 -1.30 -10.78
N THR A 230 15.08 -1.52 -9.49
CA THR A 230 14.01 -1.65 -8.48
C THR A 230 13.18 -0.38 -8.41
N LEU A 231 13.84 0.79 -8.32
CA LEU A 231 13.15 2.08 -8.35
C LEU A 231 12.34 2.29 -9.63
N ALA A 232 12.90 1.93 -10.79
CA ALA A 232 12.20 2.04 -12.07
C ALA A 232 10.96 1.14 -12.14
N ILE A 233 11.08 -0.12 -11.73
CA ILE A 233 9.95 -1.06 -11.66
C ILE A 233 8.88 -0.52 -10.72
N LEU A 234 9.25 -0.12 -9.49
CA LEU A 234 8.29 0.42 -8.52
C LEU A 234 7.61 1.70 -9.03
N THR A 235 8.35 2.60 -9.67
CA THR A 235 7.79 3.79 -10.33
C THR A 235 6.79 3.38 -11.41
N GLY A 236 7.13 2.36 -12.21
CA GLY A 236 6.24 1.76 -13.18
C GLY A 236 4.96 1.21 -12.54
N PHE A 237 5.06 0.46 -11.45
CA PHE A 237 3.91 -0.07 -10.72
C PHE A 237 2.97 1.04 -10.23
N ILE A 238 3.52 2.11 -9.66
CA ILE A 238 2.76 3.28 -9.21
C ILE A 238 2.11 4.00 -10.41
N PHE A 239 2.82 4.11 -11.54
CA PHE A 239 2.28 4.72 -12.75
C PHE A 239 1.14 3.88 -13.34
N GLY A 240 1.30 2.55 -13.44
CA GLY A 240 0.28 1.65 -13.97
C GLY A 240 -0.98 1.60 -13.12
N SER A 241 -0.89 1.85 -11.81
CA SER A 241 -2.05 1.88 -10.92
C SER A 241 -2.85 3.18 -10.96
N LEU A 242 -2.36 4.24 -11.65
CA LEU A 242 -3.10 5.50 -11.83
C LEU A 242 -4.50 5.29 -12.39
N ASN A 243 -4.68 4.30 -13.27
CA ASN A 243 -5.99 3.97 -13.82
C ASN A 243 -7.00 3.57 -12.74
N LYS A 244 -6.55 2.84 -11.71
CA LYS A 244 -7.43 2.38 -10.62
C LYS A 244 -7.82 3.51 -9.67
N VAL A 245 -7.05 4.60 -9.63
CA VAL A 245 -7.34 5.76 -8.77
C VAL A 245 -7.90 6.96 -9.54
N TRP A 246 -8.25 6.76 -10.81
CA TRP A 246 -8.84 7.80 -11.66
C TRP A 246 -10.19 8.28 -11.10
N PRO A 247 -10.48 9.59 -11.03
CA PRO A 247 -11.69 10.06 -10.34
C PRO A 247 -13.01 9.78 -11.04
N TRP A 248 -13.01 9.77 -12.36
CA TRP A 248 -14.23 9.64 -13.16
C TRP A 248 -14.34 8.23 -13.71
N LYS A 249 -15.16 7.42 -13.05
CA LYS A 249 -15.34 6.01 -13.39
C LYS A 249 -16.82 5.67 -13.58
N GLU A 250 -17.07 4.76 -14.50
CA GLU A 250 -18.35 4.11 -14.70
C GLU A 250 -18.29 2.69 -14.12
N THR A 251 -19.20 2.38 -13.19
CA THR A 251 -19.29 1.03 -12.62
C THR A 251 -19.96 0.10 -13.62
N LEU A 252 -19.20 -0.88 -14.12
CA LEU A 252 -19.67 -1.89 -15.08
C LEU A 252 -20.36 -3.06 -14.37
N THR A 253 -19.85 -3.46 -13.20
CA THR A 253 -20.41 -4.56 -12.41
C THR A 253 -20.40 -4.22 -10.93
N TRP A 254 -21.42 -4.70 -10.24
CA TRP A 254 -21.59 -4.57 -8.80
C TRP A 254 -21.31 -5.91 -8.13
N HIS A 255 -20.76 -5.88 -6.93
CA HIS A 255 -20.72 -7.04 -6.04
C HIS A 255 -21.38 -6.68 -4.72
N ILE A 256 -22.03 -7.65 -4.09
CA ILE A 256 -22.64 -7.47 -2.78
C ILE A 256 -21.64 -7.98 -1.74
N ASN A 257 -21.19 -7.09 -0.85
CA ASN A 257 -20.26 -7.46 0.22
C ASN A 257 -20.98 -8.29 1.32
N SER A 258 -20.22 -8.81 2.28
CA SER A 258 -20.76 -9.64 3.39
C SER A 258 -21.82 -8.94 4.25
N LYS A 259 -21.99 -7.62 4.12
CA LYS A 259 -22.99 -6.81 4.84
C LYS A 259 -24.21 -6.45 3.99
N GLY A 260 -24.33 -7.02 2.78
CA GLY A 260 -25.43 -6.72 1.86
C GLY A 260 -25.30 -5.37 1.14
N ILE A 261 -24.13 -4.73 1.20
CA ILE A 261 -23.90 -3.42 0.55
C ILE A 261 -23.33 -3.67 -0.84
N GLU A 262 -23.92 -3.02 -1.84
CA GLU A 262 -23.42 -3.02 -3.21
C GLU A 262 -22.15 -2.18 -3.31
N GLU A 263 -21.06 -2.80 -3.75
CA GLU A 263 -19.77 -2.17 -3.98
C GLU A 263 -19.36 -2.37 -5.45
N PRO A 264 -18.77 -1.34 -6.10
CA PRO A 264 -18.34 -1.46 -7.48
C PRO A 264 -17.21 -2.49 -7.62
N LEU A 265 -17.40 -3.50 -8.47
CA LEU A 265 -16.42 -4.57 -8.70
C LEU A 265 -15.50 -4.23 -9.88
N LEU A 266 -16.09 -4.00 -11.05
CA LEU A 266 -15.37 -3.52 -12.23
C LEU A 266 -15.80 -2.09 -12.54
N GLU A 267 -14.79 -1.25 -12.71
CA GLU A 267 -14.95 0.15 -13.03
C GLU A 267 -14.16 0.47 -14.29
N LYS A 268 -14.77 1.22 -15.20
CA LYS A 268 -14.10 1.74 -16.39
C LYS A 268 -13.80 3.21 -16.20
N SER A 269 -12.54 3.58 -16.37
CA SER A 269 -12.13 4.99 -16.40
C SER A 269 -12.73 5.68 -17.62
N ILE A 270 -13.43 6.79 -17.39
CA ILE A 270 -14.07 7.60 -18.42
C ILE A 270 -13.58 9.04 -18.36
N SER A 271 -13.84 9.79 -19.43
CA SER A 271 -13.52 11.22 -19.49
C SER A 271 -14.38 12.00 -18.48
N PRO A 272 -13.86 13.06 -17.83
CA PRO A 272 -14.65 13.98 -17.00
C PRO A 272 -15.85 14.58 -17.73
N PHE A 273 -15.73 14.73 -19.06
CA PHE A 273 -16.78 15.28 -19.92
C PHE A 273 -17.86 14.27 -20.29
N SER A 274 -17.60 12.98 -20.07
CA SER A 274 -18.54 11.88 -20.33
C SER A 274 -19.13 11.33 -19.02
N TYR A 275 -18.81 11.93 -17.88
CA TYR A 275 -19.31 11.51 -16.58
C TYR A 275 -20.79 11.86 -16.46
N ALA A 276 -21.63 10.87 -16.13
CA ALA A 276 -23.08 11.03 -16.11
C ALA A 276 -23.59 11.92 -14.95
N GLY A 277 -22.82 12.03 -13.86
CA GLY A 277 -23.15 12.90 -12.72
C GLY A 277 -22.45 14.27 -12.77
N ASP A 278 -22.52 15.03 -11.67
CA ASP A 278 -21.68 16.22 -11.53
C ASP A 278 -20.21 15.80 -11.51
N ASN A 279 -19.47 16.25 -12.53
CA ASN A 279 -18.06 15.89 -12.68
C ASN A 279 -17.15 16.66 -11.72
N HIS A 280 -17.66 17.69 -11.02
CA HIS A 280 -16.94 18.51 -10.06
C HIS A 280 -15.55 18.96 -10.55
N LEU A 281 -15.39 19.21 -11.86
CA LEU A 281 -14.09 19.30 -12.52
C LEU A 281 -13.13 20.31 -11.86
N VAL A 282 -13.65 21.48 -11.44
CA VAL A 282 -12.86 22.51 -10.76
C VAL A 282 -12.37 22.02 -9.40
N PHE A 283 -13.27 21.49 -8.56
CA PHE A 283 -12.91 20.98 -7.22
C PHE A 283 -11.99 19.76 -7.29
N ALA A 284 -12.25 18.85 -8.23
CA ALA A 284 -11.39 17.72 -8.54
C ALA A 284 -9.96 18.18 -8.87
N THR A 285 -9.82 19.15 -9.77
CA THR A 285 -8.51 19.71 -10.16
C THR A 285 -7.80 20.36 -8.97
N VAL A 286 -8.51 21.16 -8.17
CA VAL A 286 -7.96 21.78 -6.96
C VAL A 286 -7.48 20.72 -5.97
N LEU A 287 -8.26 19.66 -5.75
CA LEU A 287 -7.89 18.56 -4.85
C LEU A 287 -6.72 17.73 -5.38
N MET A 288 -6.61 17.50 -6.69
CA MET A 288 -5.41 16.90 -7.30
C MET A 288 -4.17 17.73 -7.00
N ILE A 289 -4.25 19.06 -7.14
CA ILE A 289 -3.14 19.96 -6.85
C ILE A 289 -2.78 19.92 -5.36
N ILE A 290 -3.78 19.98 -4.47
CA ILE A 290 -3.58 19.87 -3.02
C ILE A 290 -2.95 18.52 -2.65
N GLY A 291 -3.45 17.42 -3.21
CA GLY A 291 -2.87 16.09 -3.04
C GLY A 291 -1.41 16.04 -3.47
N PHE A 292 -1.10 16.55 -4.67
CA PHE A 292 0.27 16.63 -5.17
C PHE A 292 1.21 17.38 -4.20
N PHE A 293 0.82 18.58 -3.76
CA PHE A 293 1.63 19.39 -2.85
C PHE A 293 1.69 18.86 -1.41
N THR A 294 0.72 18.07 -0.98
CA THR A 294 0.77 17.40 0.32
C THR A 294 2.01 16.51 0.44
N ILE A 295 2.41 15.84 -0.64
CA ILE A 295 3.66 15.06 -0.66
C ILE A 295 4.89 15.94 -0.54
N PHE A 296 4.89 17.10 -1.19
CA PHE A 296 6.00 18.06 -1.08
C PHE A 296 6.22 18.51 0.37
N ILE A 297 5.13 18.71 1.12
CA ILE A 297 5.19 19.06 2.55
C ILE A 297 5.74 17.87 3.36
N LEU A 298 5.25 16.66 3.12
CA LEU A 298 5.71 15.46 3.83
C LEU A 298 7.19 15.15 3.56
N GLU A 299 7.65 15.31 2.33
CA GLU A 299 9.06 15.16 1.96
C GLU A 299 9.91 16.20 2.66
N ARG A 300 9.53 17.48 2.62
CA ARG A 300 10.30 18.57 3.23
C ARG A 300 10.40 18.45 4.76
N LEU A 301 9.36 17.93 5.42
CA LEU A 301 9.38 17.63 6.85
C LEU A 301 10.26 16.42 7.19
N GLY A 302 10.37 15.44 6.29
CA GLY A 302 11.22 14.26 6.44
C GLY A 302 12.68 14.45 6.00
N SER A 303 12.96 15.44 5.14
CA SER A 303 14.25 15.71 4.50
C SER A 303 15.16 16.67 5.29
N LYS A 304 14.84 17.04 6.53
CA LYS A 304 15.87 17.58 7.43
C LYS A 304 16.82 16.45 7.85
N LYS A 305 17.67 16.04 6.90
CA LYS A 305 18.94 15.38 7.17
C LYS A 305 19.95 16.50 7.46
N ASP A 306 20.42 16.51 8.70
CA ASP A 306 21.76 17.03 9.02
C ASP A 306 22.81 16.32 8.14
#